data_AF-A0A3A1XYR9-F1
#
_entry.id   AF-A0A3A1XYR9-F1
#
_cell.length_a   1.000
_cell.length_b   1.000
_cell.length_c   1.000
_cell.angle_alpha   90.00
_cell.angle_beta   90.00
_cell.angle_gamma   90.00
#
_symmetry.space_group_name_H-M   'P 1'
#
loop_
_entity.id
_entity.type
_entity.pdbx_description
1 polymer ?
#
loop_
_entity_poly.entity_id
_entity_poly.type
_entity_poly.pdbx_seq_one_letter_code
_entity_poly.pdbx_strand_id
1 'polypeptide(L)'
;MSEVAAEYAKLITHAVPAPHEQLRRAREYNSQLSSGAIYEANTNIPTSHGVTSDASQDYWDQLKVNDDGLMARLRIKKIDLDLPVYHGTEDATLLKGLGHLRGTSLPVGGKGARSVITG
;
A
#
# COMPACT_ATOMS: atom_id res chain seq x y z
N MET A 1 21.28 3.48 4.82
CA MET A 1 20.14 3.48 3.88
C MET A 1 19.90 2.05 3.44
N SER A 2 18.65 1.57 3.48
CA SER A 2 18.30 0.24 2.99
C SER A 2 18.52 0.16 1.47
N GLU A 3 19.14 -0.92 1.00
CA GLU A 3 19.43 -1.16 -0.44
C GLU A 3 18.14 -1.13 -1.28
N VAL A 4 17.08 -1.74 -0.74
CA VAL A 4 15.73 -1.80 -1.35
C VAL A 4 15.11 -0.40 -1.49
N ALA A 5 15.38 0.51 -0.54
CA ALA A 5 14.87 1.88 -0.61
C ALA A 5 15.53 2.70 -1.75
N ALA A 6 16.82 2.46 -2.02
CA ALA A 6 17.52 3.08 -3.13
C ALA A 6 17.09 2.49 -4.48
N GLU A 7 16.77 1.20 -4.50
CA GLU A 7 16.23 0.51 -5.67
C GLU A 7 14.82 1.01 -6.03
N TYR A 8 13.94 1.23 -5.04
CA TYR A 8 12.60 1.77 -5.25
C TYR A 8 12.61 3.09 -6.05
N ALA A 9 13.53 4.01 -5.72
CA ALA A 9 13.66 5.28 -6.42
C ALA A 9 14.08 5.13 -7.90
N LYS A 10 14.77 4.05 -8.26
CA LYS A 10 15.15 3.72 -9.64
C LYS A 10 14.04 2.99 -10.39
N LEU A 11 13.27 2.17 -9.69
CA LEU A 11 12.17 1.41 -10.28
C LEU A 11 10.99 2.32 -10.62
N ILE A 12 10.68 3.31 -9.79
CA ILE A 12 9.51 4.18 -10.00
C ILE A 12 9.63 5.05 -11.26
N THR A 13 10.84 5.38 -11.72
CA THR A 13 11.04 6.12 -12.97
C THR A 13 10.67 5.30 -14.21
N HIS A 14 10.62 3.98 -14.09
CA HIS A 14 10.28 3.04 -15.16
C HIS A 14 8.93 2.34 -14.92
N ALA A 15 8.18 2.78 -13.92
CA ALA A 15 6.91 2.16 -13.57
C ALA A 15 5.89 2.31 -14.72
N VAL A 16 5.17 1.22 -14.99
CA VAL A 16 4.07 1.17 -15.96
C VAL A 16 2.79 0.82 -15.20
N PRO A 17 1.72 1.64 -15.26
CA PRO A 17 1.63 2.93 -15.94
C PRO A 17 2.49 4.01 -15.25
N ALA A 18 2.66 5.17 -15.91
CA ALA A 18 3.49 6.26 -15.40
C ALA A 18 3.06 6.72 -13.99
N PRO A 19 3.98 7.26 -13.16
CA PRO A 19 3.68 7.58 -11.76
C PRO A 19 2.45 8.48 -11.52
N HIS A 20 2.23 9.47 -12.39
CA HIS A 20 1.06 10.35 -12.28
C HIS A 20 -0.26 9.60 -12.50
N GLU A 21 -0.27 8.63 -13.41
CA GLU A 21 -1.42 7.79 -13.72
C GLU A 21 -1.66 6.78 -12.60
N GLN A 22 -0.60 6.20 -12.01
CA GLN A 22 -0.74 5.38 -10.80
C GLN A 22 -1.37 6.16 -9.64
N LEU A 23 -0.95 7.40 -9.42
CA LEU A 23 -1.54 8.26 -8.38
C LEU A 23 -2.99 8.62 -8.68
N ARG A 24 -3.35 8.84 -9.95
CA ARG A 24 -4.73 9.11 -10.37
C ARG A 24 -5.62 7.90 -10.07
N ARG A 25 -5.21 6.69 -10.49
CA ARG A 25 -5.90 5.43 -10.24
C ARG A 25 -6.05 5.14 -8.75
N ALA A 26 -4.99 5.31 -7.97
CA ALA A 26 -5.04 5.09 -6.52
C ALA A 26 -6.01 6.04 -5.78
N ARG A 27 -6.14 7.29 -6.25
CA ARG A 27 -7.13 8.24 -5.70
C ARG A 27 -8.56 7.87 -6.11
N GLU A 28 -8.74 7.43 -7.34
CA GLU A 28 -10.02 6.94 -7.85
C GLU A 28 -10.46 5.71 -7.05
N TYR A 29 -9.57 4.75 -6.85
CA TYR A 29 -9.76 3.61 -5.95
C TYR A 29 -10.19 4.06 -4.55
N ASN A 30 -9.45 4.98 -3.94
CA ASN A 30 -9.79 5.50 -2.60
C ASN A 30 -11.16 6.21 -2.55
N SER A 31 -11.60 6.83 -3.65
CA SER A 31 -12.91 7.50 -3.71
C SER A 31 -14.07 6.52 -3.82
N GLN A 32 -13.83 5.35 -4.43
CA GLN A 32 -14.80 4.27 -4.58
C GLN A 32 -14.76 3.29 -3.42
N LEU A 33 -13.66 3.27 -2.66
CA LEU A 33 -13.51 2.44 -1.48
C LEU A 33 -14.52 2.87 -0.42
N SER A 34 -15.59 2.10 -0.27
CA SER A 34 -16.41 2.15 0.93
C SER A 34 -15.55 1.62 2.07
N SER A 35 -14.86 2.54 2.78
CA SER A 35 -13.90 2.18 3.81
C SER A 35 -14.60 1.49 4.98
N GLY A 36 -14.62 0.16 4.94
CA GLY A 36 -15.14 -0.71 5.98
C GLY A 36 -14.08 -1.74 6.32
N ALA A 37 -12.97 -1.30 6.93
CA ALA A 37 -12.17 -2.22 7.71
C ALA A 37 -13.05 -2.67 8.89
N ILE A 38 -13.76 -3.79 8.71
CA ILE A 38 -14.41 -4.48 9.81
C ILE A 38 -13.28 -5.04 10.65
N TYR A 39 -12.85 -4.28 11.65
CA TYR A 39 -12.03 -4.81 12.71
C TYR A 39 -12.91 -5.77 13.52
N GLU A 40 -12.73 -7.08 13.33
CA GLU A 40 -13.20 -8.00 14.35
C GLU A 40 -12.41 -7.72 15.62
N ALA A 41 -13.07 -7.15 16.62
CA ALA A 41 -12.46 -6.88 17.91
C ALA A 41 -11.84 -8.18 18.46
N ASN A 42 -10.60 -8.11 18.95
CA ASN A 42 -9.81 -9.21 19.54
C ASN A 42 -9.14 -10.20 18.56
N THR A 43 -8.94 -9.84 17.29
CA THR A 43 -8.00 -10.58 16.43
C THR A 43 -6.73 -9.76 16.19
N ASN A 44 -5.56 -10.37 16.41
CA ASN A 44 -4.25 -9.79 16.06
C ASN A 44 -3.95 -9.92 14.56
N ILE A 45 -4.91 -10.42 13.78
CA ILE A 45 -4.79 -10.60 12.33
C ILE A 45 -5.63 -9.50 11.71
N PRO A 46 -5.01 -8.45 11.15
CA PRO A 46 -5.77 -7.41 10.51
C PRO A 46 -6.37 -7.97 9.22
N THR A 47 -7.64 -8.40 9.28
CA THR A 47 -8.44 -8.78 8.12
C THR A 47 -9.32 -7.60 7.74
N SER A 48 -9.50 -7.38 6.45
CA SER A 48 -10.38 -6.33 5.97
C SER A 48 -10.96 -6.74 4.62
N HIS A 49 -12.28 -6.66 4.56
CA HIS A 49 -13.12 -7.02 3.42
C HIS A 49 -13.52 -5.75 2.67
N GLY A 50 -12.55 -4.88 2.38
CA GLY A 50 -12.76 -3.75 1.49
C GLY A 50 -13.14 -4.24 0.11
N VAL A 51 -14.43 -4.17 -0.23
CA VAL A 51 -14.95 -4.45 -1.56
C VAL A 51 -15.04 -3.13 -2.32
N THR A 52 -14.28 -3.03 -3.41
CA THR A 52 -14.56 -2.07 -4.47
C THR A 52 -15.76 -2.58 -5.27
N SER A 53 -16.68 -1.69 -5.65
CA SER A 53 -17.80 -2.02 -6.53
C SER A 53 -17.36 -2.36 -7.97
N ASP A 54 -16.12 -2.05 -8.32
CA ASP A 54 -15.55 -2.23 -9.63
C ASP A 54 -14.39 -3.24 -9.60
N ALA A 55 -14.59 -4.38 -10.26
CA ALA A 55 -13.60 -5.46 -10.40
C ALA A 55 -12.41 -5.05 -11.30
N SER A 56 -12.50 -3.93 -12.03
CA SER A 56 -11.41 -3.42 -12.87
C SER A 56 -10.32 -2.68 -12.09
N GLN A 57 -10.56 -2.36 -10.81
CA GLN A 57 -9.58 -1.72 -9.93
C GLN A 57 -9.10 -2.71 -8.87
N ASP A 58 -8.40 -3.76 -9.31
CA ASP A 58 -7.79 -4.71 -8.40
C ASP A 58 -6.78 -3.98 -7.49
N TYR A 59 -6.90 -4.26 -6.19
CA TYR A 59 -6.02 -3.77 -5.14
C TYR A 59 -4.55 -4.07 -5.46
N TRP A 60 -4.25 -5.27 -5.98
CA TRP A 60 -2.88 -5.72 -6.23
C TRP A 60 -2.20 -5.01 -7.41
N ASP A 61 -2.99 -4.38 -8.29
CA ASP A 61 -2.49 -3.61 -9.43
C ASP A 61 -2.30 -2.12 -9.09
N GLN A 62 -2.79 -1.66 -7.93
CA GLN A 62 -2.64 -0.27 -7.52
C GLN A 62 -1.22 0.00 -7.02
N LEU A 63 -0.58 1.07 -7.47
CA LEU A 63 0.77 1.48 -7.01
C LEU A 63 1.82 0.35 -7.11
N LYS A 64 1.62 -0.63 -7.98
CA LYS A 64 2.54 -1.76 -8.15
C LYS A 64 3.81 -1.28 -8.86
N VAL A 65 4.94 -1.41 -8.17
CA VAL A 65 6.26 -1.03 -8.71
C VAL A 65 7.00 -2.25 -9.28
N ASN A 66 6.79 -3.44 -8.71
CA ASN A 66 7.36 -4.70 -9.19
C ASN A 66 6.42 -5.88 -8.90
N ASP A 67 6.81 -7.09 -9.33
CA ASP A 67 6.01 -8.30 -9.13
C ASP A 67 6.00 -8.82 -7.68
N ASP A 68 6.92 -8.35 -6.84
CA ASP A 68 6.94 -8.65 -5.40
C ASP A 68 5.90 -7.84 -4.59
N GLY A 69 5.11 -7.00 -5.25
CA GLY A 69 4.07 -6.21 -4.61
C GLY A 69 4.61 -4.98 -3.87
N LEU A 70 5.80 -4.49 -4.22
CA LEU A 70 6.34 -3.25 -3.67
C LEU A 70 5.44 -2.07 -4.05
N MET A 71 4.93 -1.37 -3.03
CA MET A 71 3.93 -0.30 -3.16
C MET A 71 4.54 1.07 -2.88
N ALA A 72 5.21 1.19 -1.75
CA ALA A 72 5.64 2.47 -1.21
C ALA A 72 6.91 2.32 -0.38
N ARG A 73 7.34 3.44 0.21
CA ARG A 73 8.45 3.51 1.14
C ARG A 73 8.06 4.37 2.32
N LEU A 74 8.26 3.86 3.54
CA LEU A 74 8.01 4.62 4.76
C LEU A 74 9.33 5.11 5.35
N ARG A 75 9.45 6.44 5.50
CA ARG A 75 10.60 7.08 6.11
C ARG A 75 10.21 7.84 7.37
N ILE A 76 10.77 7.45 8.52
CA ILE A 76 10.57 8.13 9.80
C ILE A 76 11.91 8.62 10.33
N LYS A 77 12.24 9.89 10.03
CA LYS A 77 13.56 10.49 10.33
C LYS A 77 13.96 10.40 11.81
N LYS A 78 13.00 10.52 12.73
CA LYS A 78 13.27 10.56 14.18
C LYS A 78 13.83 9.24 14.73
N ILE A 79 13.55 8.13 14.07
CA ILE A 79 14.00 6.79 14.46
C ILE A 79 14.90 6.15 13.38
N ASP A 80 15.37 6.96 12.43
CA ASP A 80 16.16 6.52 11.26
C ASP A 80 15.55 5.33 10.49
N LEU A 81 14.21 5.28 10.42
CA LEU A 81 13.49 4.24 9.68
C LEU A 81 13.40 4.59 8.20
N ASP A 82 13.74 3.65 7.33
CA ASP A 82 13.59 3.74 5.88
C ASP A 82 13.34 2.34 5.30
N LEU A 83 12.06 1.94 5.27
CA LEU A 83 11.65 0.58 4.91
C LEU A 83 10.70 0.55 3.71
N PRO A 84 10.78 -0.51 2.88
CA PRO A 84 9.80 -0.76 1.84
C PRO A 84 8.44 -1.12 2.45
N VAL A 85 7.38 -0.71 1.75
CA VAL A 85 5.99 -1.08 2.04
C VAL A 85 5.48 -1.91 0.89
N TYR A 86 5.01 -3.12 1.18
CA TYR A 86 4.44 -4.06 0.23
C TYR A 86 2.92 -4.15 0.38
N HIS A 87 2.27 -4.74 -0.61
CA HIS A 87 0.86 -5.10 -0.52
C HIS A 87 0.64 -6.25 0.48
N GLY A 88 -0.50 -6.20 1.16
CA GLY A 88 -0.91 -7.23 2.12
C GLY A 88 -0.14 -7.18 3.45
N THR A 89 -0.56 -8.05 4.36
CA THR A 89 -0.05 -8.13 5.74
C THR A 89 0.19 -9.58 6.16
N GLU A 90 0.50 -10.43 5.18
CA GLU A 90 0.86 -11.83 5.41
C GLU A 90 2.26 -11.92 6.03
N ASP A 91 2.55 -12.99 6.77
CA ASP A 91 3.83 -13.18 7.45
C ASP A 91 5.02 -13.04 6.49
N ALA A 92 4.90 -13.56 5.26
CA ALA A 92 5.92 -13.45 4.23
C ALA A 92 6.21 -12.00 3.82
N THR A 93 5.21 -11.11 3.88
CA THR A 93 5.36 -9.67 3.65
C THR A 93 6.05 -9.01 4.84
N LEU A 94 5.60 -9.30 6.05
CA LEU A 94 6.11 -8.66 7.27
C LEU A 94 7.55 -9.07 7.60
N LEU A 95 7.99 -10.24 7.15
CA LEU A 95 9.40 -10.67 7.22
C LEU A 95 10.32 -9.88 6.28
N LYS A 96 9.78 -9.32 5.18
CA LYS A 96 10.55 -8.56 4.18
C LYS A 96 10.57 -7.05 4.46
N GLY A 97 9.53 -6.54 5.12
CA GLY A 97 9.37 -5.11 5.38
C GLY A 97 8.00 -4.80 5.95
N LEU A 98 7.45 -3.65 5.58
CA LEU A 98 6.13 -3.21 6.05
C LEU A 98 5.03 -3.70 5.12
N GLY A 99 3.85 -3.97 5.66
CA GLY A 99 2.66 -4.35 4.91
C GLY A 99 1.59 -3.25 4.93
N HIS A 100 0.94 -3.03 3.79
CA HIS A 100 -0.28 -2.21 3.72
C HIS A 100 -1.50 -3.08 4.01
N LEU A 101 -2.33 -2.64 4.96
CA LEU A 101 -3.56 -3.35 5.29
C LEU A 101 -4.60 -3.17 4.18
N ARG A 102 -4.86 -4.26 3.43
CA ARG A 102 -5.88 -4.32 2.38
C ARG A 102 -7.22 -3.81 2.90
N GLY A 103 -7.98 -3.10 2.07
CA GLY A 103 -9.28 -2.52 2.42
C GLY A 103 -9.23 -1.30 3.36
N THR A 104 -8.03 -0.83 3.70
CA THR A 104 -7.82 0.58 4.09
C THR A 104 -7.45 1.41 2.87
N SER A 105 -7.50 2.75 2.96
CA SER A 105 -7.16 3.60 1.83
C SER A 105 -5.70 3.41 1.42
N LEU A 106 -5.41 3.43 0.13
CA LEU A 106 -4.05 3.44 -0.39
C LEU A 106 -3.29 4.69 0.12
N PRO A 107 -1.96 4.59 0.32
CA PRO A 107 -1.13 5.62 0.96
C PRO A 107 -0.81 6.83 0.04
N VAL A 108 -1.82 7.36 -0.64
CA VAL A 108 -1.73 8.56 -1.51
C VAL A 108 -2.36 9.81 -0.91
N GLY A 109 -2.88 9.69 0.32
CA GLY A 109 -3.59 10.76 1.01
C GLY A 109 -4.95 11.08 0.37
N GLY A 110 -5.46 12.28 0.65
CA GLY A 110 -6.78 12.73 0.22
C GLY A 110 -7.74 12.95 1.39
N LYS A 111 -8.74 13.81 1.19
CA LYS A 111 -9.73 14.12 2.23
C LYS A 111 -10.58 12.88 2.51
N GLY A 112 -10.64 12.45 3.77
CA GLY A 112 -11.38 11.25 4.19
C GLY A 112 -10.65 9.93 3.96
N ALA A 113 -9.42 9.94 3.42
CA ALA A 113 -8.63 8.74 3.24
C ALA A 113 -7.85 8.38 4.53
N ARG A 114 -7.86 7.09 4.89
CA ARG A 114 -7.10 6.56 6.03
C ARG A 114 -6.40 5.27 5.64
N SER A 115 -5.08 5.35 5.49
CA SER A 115 -4.21 4.20 5.21
C SER A 115 -3.64 3.62 6.49
N VAL A 116 -3.51 2.30 6.55
CA VAL A 116 -2.88 1.59 7.67
C VAL A 116 -1.70 0.79 7.15
N ILE A 117 -0.53 1.05 7.74
CA ILE A 117 0.72 0.33 7.50
C ILE A 117 1.08 -0.42 8.79
N THR A 118 1.46 -1.67 8.65
CA THR A 118 1.85 -2.56 9.76
C THR A 118 3.22 -3.17 9.51
N GLY A 119 3.92 -3.55 10.58
CA GLY A 119 5.25 -4.16 10.55
C GLY A 119 5.83 -4.29 11.94
#